data_AF-A0A925J719-F1
#
_entry.id   AF-A0A925J719-F1
#
_cell.length_a   1.000
_cell.length_b   1.000
_cell.length_c   1.000
_cell.angle_alpha   90.00
_cell.angle_beta   90.00
_cell.angle_gamma   90.00
#
_symmetry.space_group_name_H-M   'P 1'
#
loop_
_entity.id
_entity.type
_entity.pdbx_description
1 polymer ?
#
loop_
_entity_poly.entity_id
_entity_poly.type
_entity_poly.pdbx_seq_one_letter_code
_entity_poly.pdbx_strand_id
1 'polypeptide(L)' 'MADENKCGHEMCSCPKSDDTGYCSDHCKDAADQDIVEIACDCGHNGCA' A
#
# COMPACT_ATOMS: atom_id res chain seq x y z
N MET A 1 18.33 5.42 5.85
CA MET A 1 17.29 4.42 6.14
C MET A 1 15.98 5.07 5.70
N ALA A 2 15.46 4.83 4.50
CA ALA A 2 14.45 5.72 3.90
C ALA A 2 13.26 5.02 3.22
N ASP A 3 13.15 3.69 3.31
CA ASP A 3 12.15 2.93 2.57
C ASP A 3 11.25 2.08 3.46
N GLU A 4 11.54 2.05 4.76
CA GLU A 4 10.83 1.23 5.75
C GLU A 4 9.47 1.78 6.14
N ASN A 5 9.00 2.88 5.54
CA ASN A 5 7.71 3.48 5.83
C ASN A 5 6.75 3.47 4.65
N LYS A 6 7.03 2.71 3.59
CA LYS A 6 6.15 2.60 2.42
C LYS A 6 5.16 1.45 2.59
N CYS A 7 3.98 1.58 2.01
CA CYS A 7 3.00 0.50 1.91
C CYS A 7 3.63 -0.74 1.27
N GLY A 8 3.32 -1.92 1.78
CA GLY A 8 3.79 -3.19 1.22
C GLY A 8 3.23 -3.53 -0.16
N HIS A 9 2.29 -2.73 -0.68
CA HIS A 9 1.77 -2.86 -2.03
C HIS A 9 2.67 -2.10 -3.02
N GLU A 10 3.20 -2.78 -4.04
CA GLU A 10 4.23 -2.24 -4.93
C GLU A 10 3.79 -0.97 -5.69
N MET A 11 2.50 -0.88 -6.05
CA MET A 11 1.92 0.28 -6.73
C MET A 11 1.48 1.39 -5.77
N CYS A 12 1.68 1.21 -4.46
CA CYS A 12 1.26 2.15 -3.45
C CYS A 12 2.45 2.98 -2.92
N SER A 13 2.45 4.27 -3.27
CA SER A 13 3.43 5.23 -2.73
C SER A 13 3.09 5.73 -1.32
N CYS A 14 1.96 5.30 -0.73
CA CYS A 14 1.52 5.80 0.56
C CYS A 14 2.40 5.30 1.71
N PRO A 15 2.50 6.06 2.81
CA PRO A 15 3.13 5.57 4.00
C PRO A 15 2.34 4.38 4.57
N LYS A 16 3.04 3.34 5.01
CA LYS A 16 2.38 2.24 5.72
C LYS A 16 1.94 2.69 7.11
N SER A 17 0.87 2.08 7.61
CA SER A 17 0.55 2.13 9.03
C SER A 17 1.56 1.27 9.78
N ASP A 18 2.14 1.80 10.87
CA ASP A 18 3.19 1.17 11.68
C ASP A 18 2.85 -0.28 12.09
N ASP A 19 1.57 -0.58 12.29
CA ASP A 19 1.10 -1.86 12.82
C ASP A 19 0.89 -2.94 11.74
N THR A 20 0.54 -2.54 10.52
CA THR A 20 0.08 -3.50 9.49
C THR A 20 1.03 -3.65 8.31
N GLY A 21 1.98 -2.73 8.10
CA GLY A 21 2.83 -2.79 6.91
C GLY A 21 2.18 -2.23 5.64
N TYR A 22 0.89 -1.88 5.70
CA TYR A 22 0.11 -1.37 4.58
C TYR A 22 -0.54 -0.04 4.95
N CYS A 23 -0.82 0.79 3.96
CA CYS A 23 -1.52 2.05 4.22
C CYS A 23 -2.98 1.80 4.63
N SER A 24 -3.65 0.82 4.00
CA SER A 24 -5.05 0.46 4.20
C SER A 24 -5.24 -1.05 4.14
N ASP A 25 -6.36 -1.54 4.69
CA ASP A 25 -6.79 -2.94 4.51
C ASP A 25 -6.95 -3.32 3.03
N HIS A 26 -7.31 -2.37 2.17
CA HIS A 26 -7.40 -2.59 0.72
C HIS A 26 -6.07 -3.03 0.10
N CYS A 27 -4.97 -2.33 0.40
CA CYS A 27 -3.64 -2.71 -0.07
C CYS A 27 -3.15 -4.03 0.54
N LYS A 28 -3.54 -4.30 1.78
CA LYS A 28 -3.21 -5.57 2.45
C LYS A 28 -3.91 -6.73 1.75
N ASP A 29 -5.20 -6.58 1.46
CA ASP A 29 -6.01 -7.59 0.79
C ASP A 29 -5.55 -7.78 -0.67
N ALA A 30 -5.25 -6.68 -1.38
CA ALA A 30 -4.68 -6.75 -2.73
C ALA A 30 -3.31 -7.45 -2.76
N ALA A 31 -2.44 -7.17 -1.80
CA ALA A 31 -1.15 -7.86 -1.68
C ALA A 31 -1.30 -9.33 -1.27
N ASP A 32 -2.25 -9.66 -0.38
CA ASP A 32 -2.52 -11.05 0.05
C ASP A 32 -3.15 -11.89 -1.06
N GLN A 33 -4.03 -11.29 -1.85
CA GLN A 33 -4.68 -11.92 -3.00
C GLN A 33 -3.82 -11.87 -4.28
N ASP A 34 -2.59 -11.36 -4.23
CA ASP A 34 -1.70 -11.17 -5.38
C ASP A 34 -2.39 -10.44 -6.55
N ILE A 35 -3.22 -9.44 -6.22
CA ILE A 35 -3.94 -8.65 -7.20
C ILE A 35 -2.95 -7.66 -7.81
N VAL A 36 -2.49 -7.97 -9.02
CA VAL A 36 -1.64 -7.08 -9.80
C VAL A 36 -2.50 -5.95 -10.38
N GLU A 37 -2.79 -4.94 -9.57
CA GLU A 37 -3.54 -3.77 -10.00
C GLU A 37 -2.63 -2.79 -10.75
N ILE A 38 -3.10 -2.27 -11.89
CA ILE A 38 -2.36 -1.27 -12.71
C ILE A 38 -2.25 0.08 -11.98
N ALA A 39 -3.06 0.31 -10.95
CA ALA A 39 -2.96 1.47 -10.08
C ALA A 39 -3.49 1.09 -8.70
N CYS A 40 -2.86 1.62 -7.66
CA CYS A 40 -3.31 1.40 -6.29
C CYS A 40 -4.52 2.31 -5.97
N ASP A 41 -5.71 1.74 -5.80
CA ASP A 41 -6.93 2.50 -5.43
C ASP A 41 -7.14 2.54 -3.91
N CYS A 42 -6.06 2.77 -3.17
CA CYS A 42 -6.08 2.73 -1.70
C CYS A 42 -6.98 3.78 -1.04
N GLY A 43 -7.53 4.72 -1.83
CA GLY A 43 -8.40 5.80 -1.39
C GLY A 43 -7.68 6.93 -0.65
N HIS A 44 -6.37 6.85 -0.44
CA HIS A 44 -5.62 7.91 0.23
C HIS A 44 -5.39 9.11 -0.68
N ASN A 45 -5.52 10.29 -0.10
CA ASN A 45 -5.24 11.53 -0.80
C ASN A 45 -3.73 11.61 -1.08
N GLY A 46 -3.34 11.54 -2.36
CA GLY A 46 -1.95 11.47 -2.79
C GLY A 46 -1.43 10.04 -3.06
N CYS A 47 -2.31 9.03 -3.06
CA CYS A 47 -2.03 7.71 -3.64
C CYS A 47 -2.00 7.88 -5.17
N ALA A 48 -0.81 8.09 -5.74
CA ALA A 48 -0.55 8.25 -7.16
C ALA A 48 0.87 7.75 -7.51
#